data_AF-A0A1Y4DBM7-F1
#
_entry.id   AF-A0A1Y4DBM7-F1
#
_cell.length_a   1.000
_cell.length_b   1.000
_cell.length_c   1.000
_cell.angle_alpha   90.00
_cell.angle_beta   90.00
_cell.angle_gamma   90.00
#
_symmetry.space_group_name_H-M   'P 1'
#
loop_
_entity.id
_entity.type
_entity.pdbx_description
1 polymer ?
#
loop_
_entity_poly.entity_id
_entity_poly.type
_entity_poly.pdbx_seq_one_letter_code
_entity_poly.pdbx_strand_id
1 'polypeptide(L)'
;MEKGFTLIELLVVVLIIGILAAVAVPQYTKAVDKARFTQVLTMMDSLKKGIDTFYLANGAVNILEKDLLDAMDIEVTGINCTTNTCTSDLGGGWSVGWSIRGQQNLYLVYAIIYKPSDSSNTMFMLQELLMNGKWSRYCVPQSSAAGKTMCDQLTQNGWTTN
;
A
#
# COMPACT_ATOMS: atom_id res chain seq x y z
N MET A 1 27.45 -25.71 44.37
CA MET A 1 26.27 -24.95 44.85
C MET A 1 25.85 -24.04 43.71
N GLU A 2 24.77 -24.40 43.04
CA GLU A 2 24.23 -23.58 41.94
C GLU A 2 23.58 -22.34 42.55
N LYS A 3 24.03 -21.15 42.16
CA LYS A 3 23.42 -19.88 42.56
C LYS A 3 22.07 -19.79 41.84
N GLY A 4 20.99 -20.10 42.55
CA GLY A 4 19.63 -19.91 42.05
C GLY A 4 19.31 -18.42 41.90
N PHE A 5 18.64 -18.07 40.79
CA PHE A 5 18.09 -16.75 40.54
C PHE A 5 17.09 -16.37 41.66
N THR A 6 17.11 -15.11 42.10
CA THR A 6 16.13 -14.65 43.10
C THR A 6 14.80 -14.30 42.43
N LEU A 7 13.69 -14.58 43.11
CA LEU A 7 12.34 -14.24 42.63
C LEU A 7 12.16 -12.72 42.44
N ILE A 8 12.85 -11.92 43.26
CA ILE A 8 12.80 -10.46 43.18
C ILE A 8 13.53 -9.93 41.93
N GLU A 9 14.65 -10.55 41.54
CA GLU A 9 15.35 -10.20 40.29
C GLU A 9 14.46 -10.43 39.08
N LEU A 10 13.75 -11.57 39.03
CA LEU A 10 12.83 -11.84 37.93
C LEU A 10 11.63 -10.89 37.92
N LEU A 11 11.09 -10.50 39.08
CA LEU A 11 9.97 -9.56 39.17
C LEU A 11 10.32 -8.17 38.63
N VAL A 12 11.48 -7.63 38.98
CA VAL A 12 11.91 -6.32 38.48
C VAL A 12 12.17 -6.34 36.98
N VAL A 13 12.73 -7.43 36.45
CA VAL A 13 12.97 -7.59 35.01
C VAL A 13 11.66 -7.59 34.23
N VAL A 14 10.67 -8.37 34.66
CA VAL A 14 9.35 -8.42 33.99
C VAL A 14 8.65 -7.07 34.05
N LEU A 15 8.79 -6.33 35.16
CA LEU A 15 8.23 -4.99 35.30
C LEU A 15 8.84 -4.00 34.30
N ILE A 16 10.17 -4.00 34.15
CA ILE A 16 10.87 -3.13 33.19
C ILE A 16 10.48 -3.49 31.75
N ILE A 17 10.46 -4.78 31.41
CA ILE A 17 10.03 -5.25 30.07
C ILE A 17 8.58 -4.84 29.78
N GLY A 18 7.70 -4.90 30.78
CA GLY A 18 6.30 -4.47 30.66
C GLY A 18 6.15 -2.99 30.28
N ILE A 19 6.92 -2.10 30.92
CA ILE A 19 6.90 -0.66 30.61
C ILE A 19 7.44 -0.39 29.20
N LEU A 20 8.56 -1.03 28.84
CA LEU A 20 9.15 -0.88 27.51
C LEU A 20 8.20 -1.38 26.41
N ALA A 21 7.54 -2.52 26.62
CA ALA A 21 6.59 -3.08 25.66
C ALA A 21 5.39 -2.16 25.43
N ALA A 22 4.86 -1.52 26.48
CA ALA A 22 3.71 -0.61 26.37
C ALA A 22 3.98 0.58 25.44
N VAL A 23 5.21 1.11 25.42
CA VAL A 23 5.60 2.23 24.54
C VAL A 23 6.05 1.72 23.17
N ALA A 24 6.77 0.60 23.11
CA ALA A 24 7.36 0.09 21.88
C ALA A 24 6.31 -0.46 20.89
N VAL A 25 5.28 -1.16 21.37
CA VAL A 25 4.25 -1.77 20.50
C VAL A 25 3.54 -0.76 19.59
N PRO A 26 2.97 0.36 20.08
CA PRO A 26 2.29 1.33 19.21
C PRO A 26 3.24 2.08 18.26
N GLN A 27 4.53 2.19 18.61
CA GLN A 27 5.54 2.76 17.71
C GLN A 27 5.89 1.77 16.59
N TYR A 28 6.04 0.50 16.94
CA TYR A 28 6.31 -0.57 15.99
C TYR A 28 5.19 -0.70 14.94
N THR A 29 3.91 -0.69 15.36
CA THR A 29 2.79 -0.78 14.41
C THR A 29 2.78 0.36 13.40
N LYS A 30 2.99 1.62 13.86
CA LYS A 30 3.11 2.80 12.97
C LYS A 30 4.26 2.68 11.97
N ALA A 31 5.40 2.16 12.40
CA ALA A 31 6.56 1.96 11.53
C ALA A 31 6.27 0.91 10.44
N VAL A 32 5.62 -0.19 10.81
CA VAL A 32 5.21 -1.23 9.85
C VAL A 32 4.17 -0.68 8.87
N ASP A 33 3.18 0.08 9.31
CA ASP A 33 2.15 0.66 8.43
C ASP A 33 2.77 1.65 7.41
N LYS A 34 3.75 2.46 7.85
CA LYS A 34 4.52 3.32 6.96
C LYS A 34 5.36 2.52 5.94
N ALA A 35 5.92 1.39 6.35
CA ALA A 35 6.68 0.52 5.44
C ALA A 35 5.77 -0.08 4.35
N ARG A 36 4.61 -0.62 4.76
CA ARG A 36 3.58 -1.15 3.82
C ARG A 36 3.15 -0.11 2.81
N PHE A 37 2.95 1.12 3.26
CA PHE A 37 2.60 2.22 2.37
C PHE A 37 3.67 2.52 1.33
N THR A 38 4.93 2.61 1.77
CA THR A 38 6.06 2.88 0.89
C THR A 38 6.21 1.79 -0.16
N GLN A 39 5.93 0.53 0.21
CA GLN A 39 5.88 -0.60 -0.70
C GLN A 39 4.79 -0.40 -1.77
N VAL A 40 3.57 -0.01 -1.39
CA VAL A 40 2.47 0.25 -2.33
C VAL A 40 2.80 1.40 -3.28
N LEU A 41 3.38 2.50 -2.79
CA LEU A 41 3.81 3.61 -3.65
C LEU A 41 4.86 3.17 -4.67
N THR A 42 5.80 2.32 -4.26
CA THR A 42 6.83 1.79 -5.17
C THR A 42 6.21 0.90 -6.25
N MET A 43 5.24 0.07 -5.89
CA MET A 43 4.49 -0.75 -6.85
C MET A 43 3.67 0.13 -7.82
N MET A 44 3.02 1.19 -7.33
CA MET A 44 2.32 2.17 -8.17
C MET A 44 3.25 2.84 -9.18
N ASP A 45 4.42 3.31 -8.74
CA ASP A 45 5.39 3.95 -9.65
C ASP A 45 5.90 2.97 -10.73
N SER A 46 6.02 1.67 -10.43
CA SER A 46 6.35 0.65 -11.43
C SER A 46 5.22 0.46 -12.45
N LEU A 47 3.96 0.39 -11.99
CA LEU A 47 2.79 0.31 -12.86
C LEU A 47 2.69 1.53 -13.78
N LYS A 48 2.87 2.72 -13.20
CA LYS A 48 2.88 3.99 -13.91
C LYS A 48 3.88 4.02 -15.05
N LYS A 49 5.13 3.61 -14.78
CA LYS A 49 6.18 3.54 -15.81
C LYS A 49 5.82 2.59 -16.94
N GLY A 50 5.26 1.42 -16.61
CA GLY A 50 4.83 0.47 -17.64
C GLY A 50 3.65 0.99 -18.46
N ILE A 51 2.72 1.73 -17.85
CA ILE A 51 1.63 2.40 -18.57
C ILE A 51 2.19 3.50 -19.47
N ASP A 52 3.17 4.28 -19.01
CA ASP A 52 3.81 5.30 -19.84
C ASP A 52 4.49 4.69 -21.07
N THR A 53 5.25 3.61 -20.91
CA THR A 53 5.89 2.92 -22.04
C THR A 53 4.86 2.32 -22.99
N PHE A 54 3.79 1.73 -22.46
CA PHE A 54 2.74 1.13 -23.26
C PHE A 54 1.92 2.19 -24.02
N TYR A 55 1.60 3.31 -23.38
CA TYR A 55 0.91 4.44 -23.99
C TYR A 55 1.73 5.10 -25.11
N LEU A 56 3.06 5.21 -24.93
CA LEU A 56 3.94 5.72 -25.97
C LEU A 56 4.03 4.80 -27.20
N ALA A 57 3.94 3.48 -26.99
CA ALA A 57 4.03 2.50 -28.07
C ALA A 57 2.69 2.30 -28.83
N ASN A 58 1.57 2.24 -28.10
CA ASN A 58 0.28 1.83 -28.66
C ASN A 58 -0.75 2.96 -28.69
N GLY A 59 -0.47 4.09 -28.03
CA GLY A 59 -1.46 5.13 -27.79
C GLY A 59 -2.55 4.67 -26.82
N ALA A 60 -3.69 5.35 -26.91
CA ALA A 60 -4.89 5.15 -26.11
C ALA A 60 -5.63 3.87 -26.50
N VAL A 61 -5.77 2.91 -25.57
CA VAL A 61 -6.52 1.66 -25.80
C VAL A 61 -7.49 1.32 -24.67
N ASN A 62 -8.52 0.54 -24.99
CA ASN A 62 -9.52 0.04 -24.04
C ASN A 62 -9.15 -1.35 -23.56
N ILE A 63 -8.75 -1.48 -22.30
CA ILE A 63 -8.09 -2.68 -21.79
C ILE A 63 -8.14 -2.67 -20.25
N LEU A 64 -8.32 -3.84 -19.64
CA LEU A 64 -8.61 -3.97 -18.21
C LEU A 64 -7.58 -4.86 -17.51
N GLU A 65 -7.21 -4.46 -16.30
CA GLU A 65 -6.57 -5.23 -15.24
C GLU A 65 -5.44 -6.16 -15.72
N LYS A 66 -5.68 -7.47 -15.73
CA LYS A 66 -4.67 -8.47 -16.12
C LYS A 66 -4.24 -8.30 -17.57
N ASP A 67 -5.19 -8.06 -18.48
CA ASP A 67 -4.86 -7.90 -19.89
C ASP A 67 -3.93 -6.71 -20.10
N LEU A 68 -4.14 -5.63 -19.33
CA LEU A 68 -3.27 -4.45 -19.35
C LEU A 68 -1.85 -4.77 -18.88
N LEU A 69 -1.72 -5.52 -17.79
CA LEU A 69 -0.43 -5.92 -17.26
C LEU A 69 0.34 -6.84 -18.20
N ASP A 70 -0.35 -7.83 -18.76
CA ASP A 70 0.23 -8.76 -19.73
C ASP A 70 0.67 -8.00 -21.01
N ALA A 71 -0.06 -6.96 -21.41
CA ALA A 71 0.27 -6.14 -22.58
C ALA A 71 1.40 -5.12 -22.34
N MET A 72 1.64 -4.71 -21.09
CA MET A 72 2.68 -3.76 -20.72
C MET A 72 4.09 -4.37 -20.71
N ASP A 73 4.22 -5.70 -20.84
CA ASP A 73 5.48 -6.46 -20.78
C ASP A 73 6.37 -6.05 -19.59
N ILE A 74 5.73 -5.74 -18.46
CA ILE A 74 6.40 -5.34 -17.23
C ILE A 74 6.01 -6.31 -16.11
N GLU A 75 7.01 -6.92 -15.49
CA GLU A 75 6.78 -7.74 -14.33
C GLU A 75 6.86 -6.87 -13.07
N VAL A 76 5.70 -6.52 -12.50
CA VAL A 76 5.67 -5.85 -11.19
C VAL A 76 5.70 -6.92 -10.10
N THR A 77 6.88 -7.10 -9.52
CA THR A 77 7.10 -8.08 -8.45
C THR A 77 6.11 -7.88 -7.30
N GLY A 78 5.42 -8.95 -6.93
CA GLY A 78 4.46 -8.97 -5.82
C GLY A 78 3.02 -8.64 -6.20
N ILE A 79 2.73 -8.21 -7.45
CA ILE A 79 1.36 -8.12 -7.95
C ILE A 79 0.96 -9.45 -8.59
N ASN A 80 -0.05 -10.09 -8.01
CA ASN A 80 -0.61 -11.34 -8.52
C ASN A 80 -2.00 -11.06 -9.08
N CYS A 81 -2.17 -11.26 -10.39
CA CYS A 81 -3.44 -11.05 -11.07
C CYS A 81 -4.07 -12.38 -11.48
N THR A 82 -5.30 -12.58 -11.05
CA THR A 82 -6.24 -13.53 -11.67
C THR A 82 -7.10 -12.78 -12.69
N THR A 83 -8.09 -13.44 -13.28
CA THR A 83 -8.88 -12.94 -14.41
C THR A 83 -9.44 -11.53 -14.22
N ASN A 84 -9.88 -11.16 -13.01
CA ASN A 84 -10.45 -9.84 -12.70
C ASN A 84 -10.06 -9.32 -11.31
N THR A 85 -9.00 -9.87 -10.72
CA THR A 85 -8.55 -9.39 -9.41
C THR A 85 -7.03 -9.42 -9.36
N CYS A 86 -6.44 -8.27 -9.04
CA CYS A 86 -5.02 -8.12 -8.85
C CYS A 86 -4.74 -7.78 -7.38
N THR A 87 -3.89 -8.54 -6.71
CA THR A 87 -3.59 -8.33 -5.29
C THR A 87 -2.10 -8.47 -4.98
N SER A 88 -1.67 -7.86 -3.89
CA SER A 88 -0.34 -8.08 -3.30
C SER A 88 -0.44 -8.27 -1.80
N ASP A 89 0.38 -9.16 -1.26
CA ASP A 89 0.53 -9.33 0.19
C ASP A 89 1.50 -8.26 0.74
N LEU A 90 1.08 -7.58 1.81
CA LEU A 90 1.85 -6.58 2.54
C LEU A 90 2.33 -7.13 3.90
N GLY A 91 2.07 -8.40 4.18
CA GLY A 91 2.48 -9.09 5.40
C GLY A 91 1.64 -8.71 6.63
N GLY A 92 1.58 -9.61 7.62
CA GLY A 92 0.77 -9.41 8.82
C GLY A 92 -0.74 -9.42 8.54
N GLY A 93 -1.16 -10.13 7.49
CA GLY A 93 -2.55 -10.25 7.05
C GLY A 93 -3.10 -9.00 6.36
N TRP A 94 -2.23 -8.10 5.87
CA TRP A 94 -2.63 -6.94 5.07
C TRP A 94 -2.44 -7.24 3.59
N SER A 95 -3.34 -6.72 2.77
CA SER A 95 -3.29 -6.89 1.32
C SER A 95 -3.60 -5.57 0.63
N VAL A 96 -3.08 -5.40 -0.58
CA VAL A 96 -3.50 -4.34 -1.49
C VAL A 96 -4.22 -4.96 -2.68
N GLY A 97 -5.36 -4.39 -3.06
CA GLY A 97 -6.09 -4.70 -4.28
C GLY A 97 -5.80 -3.63 -5.33
N TRP A 98 -5.46 -4.07 -6.54
CA TRP A 98 -5.13 -3.23 -7.68
C TRP A 98 -6.26 -3.27 -8.70
N SER A 99 -6.63 -2.11 -9.23
CA SER A 99 -7.43 -2.01 -10.45
C SER A 99 -6.73 -1.08 -11.42
N ILE A 100 -6.47 -1.58 -12.61
CA ILE A 100 -5.75 -0.85 -13.65
C ILE A 100 -6.64 -0.88 -14.89
N ARG A 101 -6.94 0.28 -15.47
CA ARG A 101 -7.83 0.34 -16.64
C ARG A 101 -7.27 1.36 -17.63
N GLY A 102 -7.16 0.97 -18.89
CA GLY A 102 -7.07 1.88 -20.02
C GLY A 102 -8.47 2.05 -20.62
N GLN A 103 -8.95 3.27 -20.71
CA GLN A 103 -10.20 3.62 -21.40
C GLN A 103 -10.00 4.86 -22.26
N GLN A 104 -10.08 4.70 -23.58
CA GLN A 104 -9.85 5.75 -24.56
C GLN A 104 -8.57 6.53 -24.18
N ASN A 105 -8.69 7.81 -23.87
CA ASN A 105 -7.56 8.71 -23.55
C ASN A 105 -7.19 8.76 -22.06
N LEU A 106 -7.62 7.77 -21.29
CA LEU A 106 -7.52 7.78 -19.84
C LEU A 106 -6.96 6.44 -19.36
N TYR A 107 -5.87 6.49 -18.59
CA TYR A 107 -5.45 5.35 -17.79
C TYR A 107 -5.69 5.65 -16.32
N LEU A 108 -6.24 4.68 -15.63
CA LEU A 108 -6.52 4.72 -14.21
C LEU A 108 -5.76 3.60 -13.53
N VAL A 109 -4.95 3.96 -12.53
CA VAL A 109 -4.36 3.02 -11.58
C VAL A 109 -4.99 3.30 -10.23
N TYR A 110 -5.45 2.25 -9.58
CA TYR A 110 -6.19 2.33 -8.34
C TYR A 110 -5.70 1.26 -7.39
N ALA A 111 -5.40 1.64 -6.14
CA ALA A 111 -4.92 0.76 -5.09
C ALA A 111 -5.75 0.93 -3.82
N ILE A 112 -6.34 -0.17 -3.31
CA ILE A 112 -7.00 -0.23 -2.01
C ILE A 112 -6.16 -1.06 -1.08
N ILE A 113 -5.80 -0.52 0.08
CA ILE A 113 -5.15 -1.32 1.11
C ILE A 113 -6.16 -1.72 2.18
N TYR A 114 -6.22 -3.01 2.47
CA TYR A 114 -7.22 -3.59 3.38
C TYR A 114 -6.66 -4.79 4.12
N LYS A 115 -7.31 -5.16 5.22
CA LYS A 115 -7.06 -6.41 5.94
C LYS A 115 -8.19 -7.38 5.62
N PRO A 116 -7.98 -8.51 4.91
CA PRO A 116 -9.09 -9.40 4.52
C PRO A 116 -9.90 -9.95 5.71
N SER A 117 -9.25 -10.11 6.87
CA SER A 117 -9.90 -10.59 8.10
C SER A 117 -10.78 -9.53 8.79
N ASP A 118 -10.72 -8.28 8.35
CA ASP A 118 -11.43 -7.15 8.97
C ASP A 118 -11.65 -6.03 7.93
N SER A 119 -12.80 -6.06 7.27
CA SER A 119 -13.18 -5.08 6.25
C SER A 119 -13.43 -3.67 6.79
N SER A 120 -13.51 -3.49 8.12
CA SER A 120 -13.60 -2.16 8.74
C SER A 120 -12.26 -1.41 8.78
N ASN A 121 -11.16 -2.11 8.48
CA ASN A 121 -9.79 -1.62 8.46
C ASN A 121 -9.27 -1.32 7.05
N THR A 122 -10.12 -0.84 6.13
CA THR A 122 -9.66 -0.24 4.87
C THR A 122 -8.84 1.00 5.18
N MET A 123 -7.55 0.94 4.87
CA MET A 123 -6.61 1.93 5.37
C MET A 123 -6.75 3.24 4.60
N PHE A 124 -6.71 3.20 3.27
CA PHE A 124 -6.96 4.33 2.37
C PHE A 124 -6.90 3.82 0.92
N MET A 125 -7.21 4.72 0.00
CA MET A 125 -7.24 4.47 -1.43
C MET A 125 -6.29 5.45 -2.12
N LEU A 126 -5.47 4.94 -3.03
CA LEU A 126 -4.59 5.73 -3.88
C LEU A 126 -5.06 5.59 -5.33
N GLN A 127 -5.06 6.70 -6.05
CA GLN A 127 -5.46 6.74 -7.44
C GLN A 127 -4.47 7.58 -8.24
N GLU A 128 -3.97 7.03 -9.34
CA GLU A 128 -3.22 7.77 -10.34
C GLU A 128 -3.99 7.76 -11.66
N LEU A 129 -4.08 8.93 -12.27
CA LEU A 129 -4.88 9.18 -13.45
C LEU A 129 -3.99 9.80 -14.53
N LEU A 130 -3.79 9.09 -15.63
CA LEU A 130 -3.15 9.64 -16.83
C LEU A 130 -4.23 10.15 -17.77
N MET A 131 -4.25 11.45 -18.03
CA MET A 131 -5.11 12.08 -19.03
C MET A 131 -4.27 12.98 -19.93
N ASN A 132 -4.35 12.78 -21.24
CA ASN A 132 -3.62 13.58 -22.25
C ASN A 132 -2.11 13.67 -21.96
N GLY A 133 -1.48 12.56 -21.56
CA GLY A 133 -0.04 12.51 -21.25
C GLY A 133 0.37 13.15 -19.92
N LYS A 134 -0.58 13.60 -19.09
CA LYS A 134 -0.30 14.16 -17.76
C LYS A 134 -0.89 13.28 -16.66
N TRP A 135 -0.04 12.92 -15.69
CA TRP A 135 -0.47 12.22 -14.49
C TRP A 135 -1.03 13.18 -13.43
N SER A 136 -2.14 12.77 -12.83
CA SER A 136 -2.75 13.38 -11.65
C SER A 136 -2.84 12.33 -10.54
N ARG A 137 -2.46 12.69 -9.33
CA ARG A 137 -2.38 11.78 -8.18
C ARG A 137 -3.42 12.15 -7.15
N TYR A 138 -4.18 11.18 -6.68
CA TYR A 138 -5.27 11.36 -5.73
C TYR A 138 -5.13 10.39 -4.56
N CYS A 139 -5.34 10.89 -3.35
CA CYS A 139 -5.44 10.08 -2.14
C CYS A 139 -6.83 10.27 -1.56
N VAL A 140 -7.54 9.17 -1.33
CA VAL A 140 -8.85 9.19 -0.69
C VAL A 140 -8.69 8.53 0.68
N PRO A 141 -8.62 9.33 1.76
CA PRO A 141 -8.59 8.77 3.10
C PRO A 141 -9.95 8.12 3.34
N GLN A 142 -9.96 6.80 3.50
CA GLN A 142 -11.16 6.08 3.90
C GLN A 142 -11.48 6.40 5.38
N SER A 143 -12.35 5.63 6.03
CA SER A 143 -12.73 5.83 7.44
C SER A 143 -11.58 5.70 8.47
N SER A 144 -10.35 5.37 8.04
CA SER A 144 -9.21 5.17 8.92
C SER A 144 -8.45 6.47 9.24
N ALA A 145 -8.21 6.72 10.54
CA ALA A 145 -7.39 7.84 11.01
C ALA A 145 -5.93 7.75 10.52
N ALA A 146 -5.40 6.52 10.36
CA ALA A 146 -4.09 6.31 9.76
C ALA A 146 -4.09 6.75 8.28
N GLY A 147 -5.12 6.38 7.52
CA GLY A 147 -5.31 6.82 6.14
C GLY A 147 -5.37 8.33 5.97
N LYS A 148 -6.10 9.02 6.85
CA LYS A 148 -6.15 10.49 6.85
C LYS A 148 -4.76 11.10 7.06
N THR A 149 -4.05 10.66 8.09
CA THR A 149 -2.68 11.14 8.39
C THR A 149 -1.74 10.93 7.21
N MET A 150 -1.91 9.83 6.47
CA MET A 150 -1.08 9.50 5.32
C MET A 150 -1.43 10.32 4.08
N CYS A 151 -2.71 10.52 3.79
CA CYS A 151 -3.10 11.44 2.72
C CYS A 151 -2.60 12.87 3.01
N ASP A 152 -2.64 13.32 4.26
CA ASP A 152 -2.06 14.62 4.67
C ASP A 152 -0.55 14.72 4.43
N GLN A 153 0.18 13.60 4.49
CA GLN A 153 1.61 13.55 4.11
C GLN A 153 1.80 13.54 2.59
N LEU A 154 0.91 12.87 1.86
CA LEU A 154 0.98 12.82 0.40
C LEU A 154 0.65 14.16 -0.27
N THR A 155 -0.23 14.96 0.32
CA THR A 155 -0.55 16.29 -0.21
C THR A 155 0.65 17.22 -0.23
N GLN A 156 1.56 17.07 0.74
CA GLN A 156 2.85 17.78 0.76
C GLN A 156 3.76 17.36 -0.40
N ASN A 157 3.55 16.18 -0.98
CA ASN A 157 4.28 15.63 -2.12
C ASN A 157 3.50 15.78 -3.45
N GLY A 158 2.55 16.72 -3.52
CA GLY A 158 1.82 17.05 -4.75
C GLY A 158 0.67 16.11 -5.09
N TRP A 159 0.22 15.29 -4.15
CA TRP A 159 -1.05 14.55 -4.30
C TRP A 159 -2.23 15.44 -3.95
N THR A 160 -3.38 15.18 -4.58
CA THR A 160 -4.63 15.85 -4.25
C THR A 160 -5.46 14.93 -3.36
N THR A 161 -6.12 15.48 -2.33
CA THR A 161 -7.16 14.74 -1.61
C THR A 161 -8.48 14.90 -2.33
N ASN A 162 -9.17 13.78 -2.57
CA ASN A 162 -10.56 13.76 -3.05
C ASN A 162 -11.48 13.30 -1.92
#